data_AF-A0A9D6LKA8-F1
#
_entry.id   AF-A0A9D6LKA8-F1
#
_cell.length_a   1.000
_cell.length_b   1.000
_cell.length_c   1.000
_cell.angle_alpha   90.00
_cell.angle_beta   90.00
_cell.angle_gamma   90.00
#
_symmetry.space_group_name_H-M   'P 1'
#
loop_
_entity.id
_entity.type
_entity.pdbx_description
1 polymer ?
#
loop_
_entity_poly.entity_id
_entity_poly.type
_entity_poly.pdbx_seq_one_letter_code
_entity_poly.pdbx_strand_id
1 'polypeptide(L)'
;MYLKKEHLFKKDEPYVLKPGPEGYVPPAAASMGIELPDPGEGLAYGRKVNEDAVMEEIAKQMLTRVNPTIFPGPLVLWAWNEHAKIKGQAVLDLANEIPGVMIIPMPDYRPKYPKIEPEEEINPNHPNLTIWHNKIEVCIFIGV
;
A
#
# COMPACT_ATOMS: atom_id res chain seq x y z
N MET A 1 18.99 -12.08 3.01
CA MET A 1 18.77 -13.41 3.61
C MET A 1 17.27 -13.71 3.49
N TYR A 2 16.88 -14.50 2.49
CA TYR A 2 15.46 -14.76 2.19
C TYR A 2 14.87 -15.67 3.27
N LEU A 3 14.04 -15.12 4.16
CA LEU A 3 13.22 -15.92 5.06
C LEU A 3 12.28 -16.80 4.22
N LYS A 4 12.28 -18.10 4.50
CA LYS A 4 11.45 -19.10 3.81
C LYS A 4 9.97 -18.74 3.97
N LYS A 5 9.29 -18.53 2.85
CA LYS A 5 7.85 -18.19 2.72
C LYS A 5 6.91 -19.35 3.12
N GLU A 6 7.36 -20.28 3.95
CA GLU A 6 6.72 -21.59 4.13
C GLU A 6 5.60 -21.59 5.19
N HIS A 7 5.43 -20.51 5.96
CA HIS A 7 4.52 -20.51 7.10
C HIS A 7 3.10 -20.00 6.79
N LEU A 8 2.85 -19.53 5.56
CA LEU A 8 1.55 -18.95 5.18
C LEU A 8 0.84 -19.68 4.03
N PHE A 9 1.48 -20.64 3.34
CA PHE A 9 0.94 -21.16 2.08
C PHE A 9 1.11 -22.69 1.95
N LYS A 10 -0.01 -23.43 1.92
CA LYS A 10 -0.05 -24.83 1.49
C LYS A 10 -0.12 -24.90 -0.04
N LYS A 11 0.47 -25.96 -0.61
CA LYS A 11 0.83 -26.11 -2.02
C LYS A 11 -0.34 -26.28 -3.02
N ASP A 12 -1.58 -26.45 -2.53
CA ASP A 12 -2.73 -26.89 -3.33
C ASP A 12 -3.92 -25.88 -3.36
N GLU A 13 -3.66 -24.58 -3.17
CA GLU A 13 -4.71 -23.56 -3.00
C GLU A 13 -4.76 -22.49 -4.11
N PRO A 14 -5.91 -21.82 -4.32
CA PRO A 14 -6.17 -20.85 -5.39
C PRO A 14 -5.14 -19.70 -5.49
N TYR A 15 -5.10 -19.08 -6.67
CA TYR A 15 -4.12 -18.10 -7.15
C TYR A 15 -3.62 -17.14 -6.05
N VAL A 16 -2.30 -17.18 -5.82
CA VAL A 16 -1.61 -16.28 -4.90
C VAL A 16 -1.18 -15.05 -5.69
N LEU A 17 -1.67 -13.87 -5.32
CA LEU A 17 -1.22 -12.63 -5.94
C LEU A 17 0.27 -12.45 -5.65
N LYS A 18 1.08 -12.46 -6.70
CA LYS A 18 2.53 -12.28 -6.56
C LYS A 18 2.86 -10.81 -6.25
N PRO A 19 3.82 -10.54 -5.35
CA PRO A 19 4.36 -9.20 -5.16
C PRO A 19 5.05 -8.70 -6.43
N GLY A 20 4.85 -7.43 -6.79
CA GLY A 20 5.47 -6.81 -7.97
C GLY A 20 4.54 -6.72 -9.19
N PRO A 21 5.03 -6.18 -10.32
CA PRO A 21 4.20 -5.57 -11.36
C PRO A 21 3.21 -6.52 -12.06
N GLU A 22 3.33 -7.84 -11.87
CA GLU A 22 2.38 -8.83 -12.37
C GLU A 22 0.95 -8.59 -11.85
N GLY A 23 0.78 -7.99 -10.65
CA GLY A 23 -0.53 -7.57 -10.12
C GLY A 23 -1.05 -6.21 -10.61
N TYR A 24 -0.25 -5.45 -11.36
CA TYR A 24 -0.60 -4.14 -11.92
C TYR A 24 -0.97 -4.19 -13.41
N VAL A 25 -0.67 -5.31 -14.08
CA VAL A 25 -1.06 -5.57 -15.46
C VAL A 25 -2.40 -6.33 -15.43
N PRO A 26 -3.35 -6.04 -16.34
CA PRO A 26 -4.63 -6.76 -16.39
C PRO A 26 -4.43 -8.28 -16.40
N PRO A 27 -5.33 -9.04 -15.76
CA PRO A 27 -6.64 -8.63 -15.25
C PRO A 27 -6.60 -7.98 -13.85
N ALA A 28 -7.56 -7.09 -13.59
CA ALA A 28 -7.75 -6.51 -12.25
C ALA A 28 -8.06 -7.61 -11.23
N ALA A 29 -7.60 -7.44 -9.99
CA ALA A 29 -7.81 -8.40 -8.89
C ALA A 29 -9.29 -8.82 -8.74
N ALA A 30 -10.22 -7.87 -8.84
CA ALA A 30 -11.66 -8.13 -8.80
C ALA A 30 -12.13 -9.06 -9.95
N SER A 31 -11.59 -8.89 -11.17
CA SER A 31 -11.87 -9.76 -12.31
C SER A 31 -11.28 -11.16 -12.15
N MET A 32 -10.36 -11.35 -11.21
CA MET A 32 -9.81 -12.65 -10.83
C MET A 32 -10.58 -13.32 -9.67
N GLY A 33 -11.70 -12.75 -9.24
CA GLY A 33 -12.51 -13.27 -8.14
C GLY A 33 -12.02 -12.88 -6.74
N ILE A 34 -11.13 -11.89 -6.63
CA ILE A 34 -10.72 -11.35 -5.33
C ILE A 34 -11.78 -10.35 -4.86
N GLU A 35 -12.48 -10.72 -3.80
CA GLU A 35 -13.54 -9.92 -3.18
C GLU A 35 -13.00 -9.07 -2.03
N LEU A 36 -13.74 -8.02 -1.66
CA LEU A 36 -13.45 -7.23 -0.47
C LEU A 36 -13.64 -8.05 0.81
N PRO A 37 -12.81 -7.83 1.85
CA PRO A 37 -12.91 -8.56 3.11
C PRO A 37 -14.17 -8.18 3.88
N ASP A 38 -14.68 -9.12 4.68
CA ASP A 38 -15.78 -8.87 5.61
C ASP A 38 -15.27 -8.20 6.91
N PRO A 39 -16.15 -7.60 7.74
CA PRO A 39 -15.71 -6.99 8.99
C PRO A 39 -14.95 -7.98 9.90
N GLY A 40 -13.76 -7.60 10.36
CA GLY A 40 -12.84 -8.45 11.15
C GLY A 40 -11.87 -9.28 10.29
N GLU A 41 -11.92 -9.14 8.98
CA GLU A 41 -10.98 -9.73 8.03
C GLU A 41 -10.17 -8.65 7.28
N GLY A 42 -9.04 -9.07 6.74
CA GLY A 42 -8.26 -8.31 5.77
C GLY A 42 -7.86 -9.17 4.58
N LEU A 43 -7.27 -8.54 3.56
CA LEU A 43 -6.74 -9.23 2.40
C LEU A 43 -5.22 -9.40 2.48
N ALA A 44 -4.76 -10.65 2.51
CA ALA A 44 -3.35 -11.00 2.36
C ALA A 44 -3.16 -11.78 1.04
N TYR A 45 -2.43 -11.19 0.09
CA TYR A 45 -2.09 -11.83 -1.19
C TYR A 45 -3.31 -12.37 -1.98
N GLY A 46 -4.45 -11.67 -1.90
CA GLY A 46 -5.69 -12.05 -2.57
C GLY A 46 -6.61 -13.00 -1.76
N ARG A 47 -6.28 -13.25 -0.49
CA ARG A 47 -7.07 -14.13 0.39
C ARG A 47 -7.61 -13.34 1.58
N LYS A 48 -8.88 -13.58 1.90
CA LYS A 48 -9.48 -13.14 3.17
C LYS A 48 -8.85 -13.91 4.31
N VAL A 49 -8.26 -13.20 5.26
CA VAL A 49 -7.69 -13.75 6.50
C VAL A 49 -8.08 -12.84 7.66
N ASN A 50 -7.84 -13.28 8.89
CA ASN A 50 -8.12 -12.45 10.05
C ASN A 50 -7.33 -11.12 10.00
N GLU A 51 -7.96 -10.01 10.40
CA GLU A 51 -7.37 -8.67 10.37
C GLU A 51 -6.04 -8.59 11.11
N ASP A 52 -5.90 -9.21 12.29
CA ASP A 52 -4.67 -9.20 13.08
C ASP A 52 -3.51 -9.85 12.31
N ALA A 53 -3.80 -10.92 11.56
CA ALA A 53 -2.79 -11.60 10.74
C ALA A 53 -2.32 -10.72 9.56
N VAL A 54 -3.22 -9.91 8.98
CA VAL A 54 -2.84 -8.93 7.96
C VAL A 54 -1.98 -7.82 8.56
N MET A 55 -2.37 -7.30 9.74
CA MET A 55 -1.62 -6.26 10.42
C MET A 55 -0.22 -6.72 10.81
N GLU A 56 -0.08 -7.95 11.31
CA GLU A 56 1.22 -8.54 11.62
C GLU A 56 2.09 -8.69 10.36
N GLU A 57 1.51 -9.11 9.23
CA GLU A 57 2.23 -9.24 7.96
C GLU A 57 2.67 -7.86 7.42
N ILE A 58 1.80 -6.84 7.47
CA ILE A 58 2.16 -5.47 7.09
C ILE A 58 3.34 -4.99 7.94
N ALA A 59 3.28 -5.16 9.27
CA ALA A 59 4.36 -4.76 10.16
C ALA A 59 5.68 -5.47 9.83
N LYS A 60 5.65 -6.79 9.59
CA LYS A 60 6.82 -7.56 9.17
C LYS A 60 7.41 -7.02 7.87
N GLN A 61 6.60 -6.76 6.85
CA GLN A 61 7.10 -6.24 5.57
C GLN A 61 7.71 -4.84 5.74
N MET A 62 7.03 -3.94 6.46
CA MET A 62 7.53 -2.57 6.67
C MET A 62 8.84 -2.51 7.46
N LEU A 63 9.05 -3.41 8.42
CA LEU A 63 10.25 -3.45 9.25
C LEU A 63 11.44 -4.17 8.59
N THR A 64 11.20 -5.01 7.56
CA THR A 64 12.25 -5.87 6.98
C THR A 64 12.64 -5.52 5.55
N ARG A 65 11.82 -4.77 4.82
CA ARG A 65 12.06 -4.41 3.43
C ARG A 65 12.85 -3.12 3.29
N VAL A 66 13.54 -2.98 2.17
CA VAL A 66 14.31 -1.77 1.88
C VAL A 66 13.39 -0.67 1.40
N ASN A 67 13.69 0.57 1.81
CA ASN A 67 12.97 1.77 1.41
C ASN A 67 11.44 1.69 1.69
N PRO A 68 11.02 1.45 2.94
CA PRO A 68 9.62 1.45 3.30
C PRO A 68 9.02 2.86 3.13
N THR A 69 7.83 2.94 2.55
CA THR A 69 7.18 4.24 2.26
C THR A 69 5.71 4.25 2.65
N ILE A 70 5.22 5.35 3.22
CA ILE A 70 3.80 5.58 3.48
C ILE A 70 3.29 6.66 2.52
N PHE A 71 2.17 6.37 1.86
CA PHE A 71 1.46 7.27 0.95
C PHE A 71 0.13 7.71 1.60
N PRO A 72 0.11 8.80 2.37
CA PRO A 72 -1.14 9.39 2.84
C PRO A 72 -1.85 10.10 1.69
N GLY A 73 -3.10 9.70 1.46
CA GLY A 73 -3.98 10.23 0.42
C GLY A 73 -4.86 11.38 0.88
N PRO A 74 -5.76 11.88 0.00
CA PRO A 74 -6.54 13.10 0.23
C PRO A 74 -7.46 13.03 1.45
N LEU A 75 -7.88 11.83 1.85
CA LEU A 75 -8.74 11.62 3.03
C LEU A 75 -8.01 11.83 4.36
N VAL A 76 -6.67 11.93 4.34
CA VAL A 76 -5.81 12.08 5.52
C VAL A 76 -5.01 13.38 5.49
N LEU A 77 -4.55 13.83 4.32
CA LEU A 77 -3.63 14.96 4.19
C LEU A 77 -4.17 16.29 4.72
N TRP A 78 -5.48 16.49 4.70
CA TRP A 78 -6.10 17.75 5.10
C TRP A 78 -6.79 17.61 6.46
N ALA A 79 -6.50 18.51 7.39
CA ALA A 79 -7.16 18.58 8.69
C ALA A 79 -8.58 19.17 8.61
N TRP A 80 -9.39 18.71 7.64
CA TRP A 80 -10.71 19.26 7.31
C TRP A 80 -11.80 18.87 8.31
N ASN A 81 -11.55 17.86 9.16
CA ASN A 81 -12.37 17.51 10.30
C ASN A 81 -11.51 16.82 11.39
N GLU A 82 -12.09 16.58 12.57
CA GLU A 82 -11.38 15.92 13.68
C GLU A 82 -10.94 14.50 13.35
N HIS A 83 -11.73 13.75 12.58
CA HIS A 83 -11.39 12.39 12.17
C HIS A 83 -10.14 12.37 11.27
N ALA A 84 -9.99 13.34 10.37
CA ALA A 84 -8.82 13.49 9.51
C ALA A 84 -7.58 13.88 10.32
N LYS A 85 -7.72 14.73 11.35
CA LYS A 85 -6.62 15.03 12.28
C LYS A 85 -6.14 13.80 13.03
N ILE A 86 -7.07 13.00 13.55
CA ILE A 86 -6.75 11.74 14.25
C ILE A 86 -6.00 10.78 13.32
N LYS A 87 -6.47 10.62 12.08
CA LYS A 87 -5.79 9.80 11.08
C LYS A 87 -4.40 10.35 10.72
N GLY A 88 -4.27 11.65 10.55
CA GLY A 88 -2.99 12.30 10.28
C GLY A 88 -1.99 12.05 11.41
N GLN A 89 -2.41 12.18 12.66
CA GLN A 89 -1.57 11.86 13.81
C GLN A 89 -1.19 10.38 13.84
N ALA A 90 -2.14 9.47 13.61
CA ALA A 90 -1.87 8.04 13.56
C ALA A 90 -0.85 7.66 12.46
N VAL A 91 -0.84 8.37 11.32
CA VAL A 91 0.19 8.18 10.28
C VAL A 91 1.57 8.60 10.78
N LEU A 92 1.67 9.72 11.50
CA LEU A 92 2.94 10.18 12.08
C LEU A 92 3.43 9.23 13.17
N ASP A 93 2.53 8.76 14.02
CA ASP A 93 2.85 7.81 15.07
C ASP A 93 3.34 6.49 14.48
N LEU A 94 2.66 5.96 13.46
CA LEU A 94 3.10 4.78 12.71
C LEU A 94 4.47 4.98 12.06
N ALA A 95 4.71 6.16 11.48
CA ALA A 95 5.99 6.45 10.83
C ALA A 95 7.15 6.47 11.84
N ASN A 96 6.92 6.93 13.07
CA ASN A 96 7.93 6.93 14.13
C ASN A 96 8.35 5.51 14.55
N GLU A 97 7.47 4.51 14.39
CA GLU A 97 7.75 3.12 14.72
C GLU A 97 8.50 2.36 13.61
N ILE A 98 8.63 2.92 12.41
CA ILE A 98 9.25 2.24 11.25
C ILE A 98 10.58 2.94 10.91
N PRO A 99 11.74 2.33 11.23
CA PRO A 99 13.03 2.95 10.99
C PRO A 99 13.27 3.31 9.51
N GLY A 100 13.59 4.58 9.24
CA GLY A 100 13.94 5.06 7.91
C GLY A 100 12.76 5.11 6.93
N VAL A 101 11.52 5.07 7.41
CA VAL A 101 10.33 5.19 6.56
C VAL A 101 10.21 6.56 5.93
N MET A 102 9.89 6.59 4.64
CA MET A 102 9.57 7.81 3.91
C MET A 102 8.07 8.07 3.93
N ILE A 103 7.67 9.33 3.99
CA ILE A 103 6.26 9.73 3.78
C ILE A 103 6.19 10.54 2.49
N ILE A 104 5.40 10.06 1.52
CA ILE A 104 5.18 10.75 0.25
C ILE A 104 3.68 11.10 0.15
N PRO A 105 3.29 12.35 0.40
CA PRO A 105 1.91 12.80 0.24
C PRO A 105 1.34 12.55 -1.16
N MET A 106 0.11 12.05 -1.23
CA MET A 106 -0.68 11.91 -2.45
C MET A 106 -1.94 12.79 -2.41
N PRO A 107 -1.84 14.10 -2.71
CA PRO A 107 -3.02 14.97 -2.87
C PRO A 107 -3.89 14.53 -4.07
N ASP A 108 -5.14 15.00 -4.11
CA ASP A 108 -6.09 14.65 -5.16
C ASP A 108 -5.70 15.31 -6.50
N TYR A 109 -5.35 14.49 -7.49
CA TYR A 109 -4.88 14.92 -8.80
C TYR A 109 -5.95 15.04 -9.86
N ARG A 110 -7.22 14.68 -9.55
CA ARG A 110 -8.33 14.76 -10.52
C ARG A 110 -8.48 16.13 -11.19
N PRO A 111 -8.19 17.29 -10.54
CA PRO A 111 -8.23 18.58 -11.22
C PRO A 111 -7.24 18.74 -12.40
N LYS A 112 -6.22 17.89 -12.53
CA LYS A 112 -5.17 17.97 -13.55
C LYS A 112 -5.29 16.97 -14.70
N TYR A 113 -6.05 15.88 -14.58
CA TYR A 113 -6.19 14.91 -15.68
C TYR A 113 -6.95 15.53 -16.88
N PRO A 114 -6.49 15.37 -18.13
CA PRO A 114 -5.41 14.52 -18.64
C PRO A 114 -4.06 15.25 -18.90
N LYS A 115 -3.85 16.45 -18.35
CA LYS A 115 -2.76 17.37 -18.72
C LYS A 115 -1.44 17.13 -17.97
N ILE A 116 -1.15 15.89 -17.57
CA ILE A 116 0.07 15.58 -16.80
C ILE A 116 1.18 15.29 -17.79
N GLU A 117 2.28 16.05 -17.73
CA GLU A 117 3.53 15.76 -18.45
C GLU A 117 4.41 14.84 -17.58
N PRO A 118 4.47 13.52 -17.83
CA PRO A 118 5.09 12.57 -16.89
C PRO A 118 6.60 12.77 -16.69
N GLU A 119 7.25 13.39 -17.68
CA GLU A 119 8.69 13.66 -17.69
C GLU A 119 9.05 14.87 -16.79
N GLU A 120 8.13 15.80 -16.58
CA GLU A 120 8.29 16.98 -15.73
C GLU A 120 7.63 16.80 -14.36
N GLU A 121 6.50 16.08 -14.32
CA GLU A 121 5.62 15.94 -13.15
C GLU A 121 5.73 14.55 -12.49
N ILE A 122 6.94 13.98 -12.42
CA ILE A 122 7.23 12.79 -11.58
C ILE A 122 6.76 13.01 -10.14
N ASN A 123 6.69 14.29 -9.73
CA ASN A 123 5.95 14.76 -8.58
C ASN A 123 5.09 15.97 -9.01
N PRO A 124 3.76 15.81 -9.18
CA PRO A 124 2.98 14.98 -8.27
C PRO A 124 2.31 13.74 -8.91
N ASN A 125 2.11 12.72 -8.08
CA ASN A 125 2.65 11.37 -8.25
C ASN A 125 1.65 10.34 -8.83
N HIS A 126 1.93 9.75 -10.01
CA HIS A 126 1.33 8.46 -10.36
C HIS A 126 2.00 7.35 -9.50
N PRO A 127 1.27 6.65 -8.61
CA PRO A 127 1.87 5.83 -7.55
C PRO A 127 2.81 4.76 -8.10
N ASN A 128 2.46 4.12 -9.23
CA ASN A 128 3.32 3.10 -9.83
C ASN A 128 4.65 3.67 -10.33
N LEU A 129 4.65 4.89 -10.89
CA LEU A 129 5.87 5.53 -11.38
C LEU A 129 6.76 5.94 -10.21
N THR A 130 6.16 6.47 -9.15
CA THR A 130 6.86 6.84 -7.92
C THR A 130 7.49 5.62 -7.24
N ILE A 131 6.75 4.51 -7.13
CA ILE A 131 7.26 3.25 -6.58
C ILE A 131 8.47 2.75 -7.38
N TRP A 132 8.36 2.73 -8.72
CA TRP A 132 9.44 2.23 -9.57
C TRP A 132 10.66 3.14 -9.58
N HIS A 133 10.46 4.45 -9.75
CA HIS A 133 11.54 5.42 -9.82
C HIS A 133 12.36 5.44 -8.52
N ASN A 134 11.69 5.42 -7.37
CA ASN A 134 12.34 5.46 -6.06
C ASN A 134 12.78 4.07 -5.58
N LYS A 135 12.52 2.98 -6.33
CA LYS A 135 12.84 1.60 -5.94
C LYS A 135 12.26 1.25 -4.56
N ILE A 136 10.99 1.61 -4.34
CA ILE A 136 10.26 1.30 -3.11
C ILE A 136 9.90 -0.19 -3.12
N GLU A 137 10.38 -0.97 -2.14
CA GLU A 137 10.07 -2.40 -2.06
C GLU A 137 8.76 -2.70 -1.32
N VAL A 138 8.34 -1.80 -0.43
CA VAL A 138 7.10 -1.93 0.34
C VAL A 138 6.49 -0.55 0.58
N CYS A 139 5.17 -0.46 0.50
CA CYS A 139 4.47 0.75 0.89
C CYS A 139 3.08 0.50 1.48
N ILE A 140 2.60 1.48 2.23
CA ILE A 140 1.23 1.54 2.74
C ILE A 140 0.51 2.72 2.09
N PHE A 141 -0.65 2.47 1.50
CA PHE A 141 -1.57 3.52 1.03
C PHE A 141 -2.64 3.77 2.08
N ILE A 142 -2.80 5.03 2.53
CA ILE A 142 -3.74 5.39 3.59
C ILE A 142 -4.65 6.51 3.12
N GLY A 143 -5.94 6.21 2.93
CA GLY A 143 -6.93 7.21 2.51
C GLY A 143 -6.73 7.76 1.10
N VAL A 144 -6.25 6.88 0.20
CA VAL A 144 -6.12 7.10 -1.25
C VAL A 144 -7.44 6.79 -1.96
#